data_AF-A0A952BI77-F1
#
_entry.id   AF-A0A952BI77-F1
#
_cell.length_a   1.000
_cell.length_b   1.000
_cell.length_c   1.000
_cell.angle_alpha   90.00
_cell.angle_beta   90.00
_cell.angle_gamma   90.00
#
_symmetry.space_group_name_H-M   'P 1'
#
loop_
_entity.id
_entity.type
_entity.pdbx_description
1 polymer ?
#
loop_
_entity_poly.entity_id
_entity_poly.type
_entity_poly.pdbx_seq_one_letter_code
_entity_poly.pdbx_strand_id
1 'polypeptide(L)'
;MSSSVYHKLQERIKELNCLYGLSGLASRPDVSLEEILRGTVALIPPAWQYPEITCGRIVYGDRVFTTANFKVTDWKLSAPLRVHEQEAGSVEAYYLEETPECDEGSFLKEERSLIQALAERLGRIIERKVAEEQLQKNNQALGERVKELNCLYQL
;
A
#
# COMPACT_ATOMS: atom_id res chain seq x y z
N MET A 1 -31.95 -14.92 -8.86
CA MET A 1 -30.97 -15.70 -8.05
C MET A 1 -29.54 -15.63 -8.61
N SER A 2 -29.31 -15.70 -9.93
CA SER A 2 -27.96 -15.64 -10.50
C SER A 2 -27.21 -14.33 -10.22
N SER A 3 -27.89 -13.18 -10.20
CA SER A 3 -27.26 -11.84 -10.03
C SER A 3 -26.45 -11.68 -8.73
N SER A 4 -26.84 -12.32 -7.63
CA SER A 4 -26.11 -12.23 -6.35
C SER A 4 -24.80 -13.04 -6.35
N VAL A 5 -24.76 -14.17 -7.05
CA VAL A 5 -23.54 -15.00 -7.15
C VAL A 5 -22.50 -14.33 -8.04
N TYR A 6 -22.93 -13.78 -9.18
CA TYR A 6 -22.05 -13.02 -10.07
C TYR A 6 -21.46 -11.79 -9.37
N HIS A 7 -22.27 -11.06 -8.60
CA HIS A 7 -21.79 -9.91 -7.83
C HIS A 7 -20.71 -10.30 -6.80
N LYS A 8 -20.96 -11.33 -5.98
CA LYS A 8 -19.97 -11.82 -5.01
C LYS A 8 -18.66 -12.28 -5.67
N LEU A 9 -18.77 -12.90 -6.85
CA LEU A 9 -17.60 -13.30 -7.63
C LEU A 9 -16.80 -12.09 -8.13
N GLN A 10 -17.47 -11.05 -8.62
CA GLN A 10 -16.81 -9.83 -9.08
C GLN A 10 -16.06 -9.12 -7.95
N GLU A 11 -16.69 -8.98 -6.77
CA GLU A 11 -16.02 -8.38 -5.61
C GLU A 11 -14.79 -9.18 -5.17
N ARG A 12 -14.88 -10.52 -5.20
CA ARG A 12 -13.71 -11.36 -4.90
C ARG A 12 -12.59 -11.19 -5.93
N ILE A 13 -12.92 -11.05 -7.21
CA ILE A 13 -11.93 -10.80 -8.27
C ILE A 13 -11.22 -9.45 -8.03
N LYS A 14 -11.98 -8.39 -7.69
CA LYS A 14 -11.40 -7.07 -7.36
C LYS A 14 -10.44 -7.17 -6.18
N GLU A 15 -10.86 -7.82 -5.10
CA GLU A 15 -10.04 -8.01 -3.89
C GLU A 15 -8.74 -8.77 -4.21
N LEU A 16 -8.86 -9.88 -4.95
CA LEU A 16 -7.70 -10.68 -5.37
C LEU A 16 -6.77 -9.86 -6.25
N ASN A 17 -7.28 -9.14 -7.25
CA ASN A 17 -6.45 -8.30 -8.13
C ASN A 17 -5.68 -7.23 -7.34
N CYS A 18 -6.32 -6.60 -6.35
CA CYS A 18 -5.68 -5.62 -5.50
C CYS A 18 -4.55 -6.24 -4.66
N LEU A 19 -4.85 -7.32 -3.93
CA LEU A 19 -3.88 -7.97 -3.04
C LEU A 19 -2.75 -8.68 -3.79
N TYR A 20 -3.04 -9.32 -4.92
CA TYR A 20 -2.01 -9.89 -5.80
C TYR A 20 -1.21 -8.80 -6.49
N GLY A 21 -1.83 -7.69 -6.89
CA GLY A 21 -1.15 -6.52 -7.44
C GLY A 21 -0.09 -5.99 -6.47
N LEU A 22 -0.46 -5.79 -5.20
CA LEU A 22 0.48 -5.39 -4.15
C LEU A 22 1.62 -6.41 -3.98
N SER A 23 1.28 -7.69 -3.97
CA SER A 23 2.27 -8.78 -3.85
C SER A 23 3.25 -8.77 -5.03
N GLY A 24 2.75 -8.57 -6.24
CA GLY A 24 3.53 -8.51 -7.47
C GLY A 24 4.47 -7.32 -7.46
N LEU A 25 3.98 -6.13 -7.07
CA LEU A 25 4.80 -4.95 -6.89
C LEU A 25 5.96 -5.21 -5.93
N ALA A 26 5.66 -5.79 -4.76
CA ALA A 26 6.64 -6.05 -3.72
C ALA A 26 7.61 -7.21 -4.02
N SER A 27 7.36 -8.01 -5.06
CA SER A 27 8.21 -9.14 -5.47
C SER A 27 9.20 -8.77 -6.58
N ARG A 28 9.09 -7.57 -7.15
CA ARG A 28 10.01 -7.11 -8.19
C ARG A 28 11.41 -6.89 -7.59
N PRO A 29 12.47 -7.43 -8.22
CA PRO A 29 13.85 -7.12 -7.82
C PRO A 29 14.09 -5.62 -7.89
N ASP A 30 14.86 -5.10 -6.94
CA ASP A 30 15.33 -3.70 -6.89
C ASP A 30 14.25 -2.61 -6.88
N VAL A 31 12.98 -2.98 -6.71
CA VAL A 31 11.88 -2.00 -6.58
C VAL A 31 12.07 -1.21 -5.28
N SER A 32 12.01 0.10 -5.41
CA SER A 32 12.10 1.01 -4.26
C SER A 32 10.82 0.97 -3.44
N LEU A 33 10.94 1.32 -2.15
CA LEU A 33 9.76 1.50 -1.29
C LEU A 33 8.80 2.55 -1.87
N GLU A 34 9.33 3.59 -2.50
CA GLU A 34 8.53 4.64 -3.13
C GLU A 34 7.66 4.11 -4.27
N GLU A 35 8.22 3.29 -5.15
CA GLU A 35 7.49 2.68 -6.26
C GLU A 35 6.41 1.72 -5.76
N ILE A 36 6.67 0.99 -4.67
CA ILE A 36 5.65 0.14 -4.03
C ILE A 36 4.49 1.02 -3.52
N LEU A 37 4.77 2.09 -2.78
CA LEU A 37 3.74 2.97 -2.23
C LEU A 37 2.89 3.61 -3.35
N ARG A 38 3.55 4.13 -4.38
CA ARG A 38 2.88 4.72 -5.56
C ARG A 38 2.04 3.69 -6.32
N GLY A 39 2.59 2.50 -6.55
CA GLY A 39 1.86 1.40 -7.17
C GLY A 39 0.67 0.95 -6.32
N THR A 40 0.80 0.92 -4.99
CA THR A 40 -0.28 0.54 -4.08
C THR A 40 -1.44 1.53 -4.14
N VAL A 41 -1.16 2.84 -4.18
CA VAL A 41 -2.19 3.87 -4.36
C VAL A 41 -2.98 3.67 -5.65
N ALA A 42 -2.30 3.29 -6.74
CA ALA A 42 -2.95 3.05 -8.03
C ALA A 42 -3.85 1.79 -8.05
N LEU A 43 -3.68 0.87 -7.09
CA LEU A 43 -4.53 -0.32 -6.94
C LEU A 43 -5.85 -0.04 -6.22
N ILE A 44 -6.00 1.12 -5.57
CA ILE A 44 -7.20 1.47 -4.79
C ILE A 44 -8.41 1.66 -5.73
N PRO A 45 -8.43 2.60 -6.69
CA PRO A 45 -9.63 2.85 -7.50
C PRO A 45 -10.25 1.62 -8.18
N PRO A 46 -9.49 0.77 -8.92
CA PRO A 46 -10.09 -0.37 -9.61
C PRO A 46 -10.64 -1.46 -8.68
N ALA A 47 -10.29 -1.43 -7.39
CA ALA A 47 -10.74 -2.41 -6.43
C ALA A 47 -12.02 -2.00 -5.68
N TRP A 48 -12.48 -0.76 -5.85
CA TRP A 48 -13.69 -0.23 -5.22
C TRP A 48 -14.94 -0.46 -6.09
N GLN A 49 -16.12 -0.20 -5.52
CA GLN A 49 -17.40 -0.34 -6.20
C GLN A 49 -17.52 0.62 -7.39
N TYR A 50 -17.04 1.86 -7.24
CA TYR A 50 -17.11 2.92 -8.25
C TYR A 50 -15.71 3.44 -8.63
N PRO A 51 -14.94 2.72 -9.47
CA PRO A 51 -13.57 3.08 -9.79
C PRO A 51 -13.37 4.48 -10.37
N GLU A 52 -14.29 4.93 -11.22
CA GLU A 52 -14.19 6.22 -11.94
C GLU A 52 -14.23 7.44 -11.00
N ILE A 53 -14.93 7.31 -9.88
CA ILE A 53 -15.06 8.35 -8.86
C ILE A 53 -14.27 8.02 -7.60
N THR A 54 -13.42 6.99 -7.62
CA THR A 54 -12.57 6.64 -6.48
C THR A 54 -11.19 7.29 -6.63
N CYS A 55 -10.68 7.86 -5.54
CA CYS A 55 -9.29 8.29 -5.45
C CYS A 55 -8.64 7.76 -4.16
N GLY A 56 -7.32 7.60 -4.19
CA GLY A 56 -6.56 6.96 -3.11
C GLY A 56 -5.47 7.86 -2.57
N ARG A 57 -5.18 7.73 -1.27
CA ARG A 57 -4.03 8.37 -0.62
C ARG A 57 -3.34 7.41 0.34
N ILE A 58 -2.01 7.41 0.33
CA ILE A 58 -1.19 6.78 1.36
C ILE A 58 -0.31 7.84 1.99
N VAL A 59 -0.34 7.91 3.33
CA VAL A 59 0.56 8.72 4.14
C VAL A 59 1.54 7.77 4.82
N TYR A 60 2.83 8.07 4.73
CA TYR A 60 3.90 7.32 5.39
C TYR A 60 4.99 8.27 5.88
N GLY A 61 5.05 8.49 7.20
CA GLY A 61 5.82 9.58 7.79
C GLY A 61 5.42 10.92 7.17
N ASP A 62 6.39 11.70 6.71
CA ASP A 62 6.16 13.00 6.06
C ASP A 62 5.82 12.90 4.56
N ARG A 63 5.73 11.68 4.02
CA ARG A 63 5.51 11.44 2.59
C ARG A 63 4.05 11.14 2.31
N VAL A 64 3.55 11.73 1.23
CA VAL A 64 2.17 11.55 0.77
C VAL A 64 2.18 11.06 -0.68
N PHE A 65 1.41 10.01 -0.93
CA PHE A 65 1.24 9.40 -2.24
C PHE A 65 -0.24 9.43 -2.59
N THR A 66 -0.59 9.92 -3.78
CA THR A 66 -1.98 10.10 -4.19
C THR A 66 -2.21 9.58 -5.61
N THR A 67 -3.46 9.25 -5.92
CA THR A 67 -3.87 9.07 -7.32
C THR A 67 -3.88 10.42 -8.04
N ALA A 68 -3.88 10.39 -9.38
CA ALA A 68 -3.85 11.61 -10.19
C ALA A 68 -5.10 12.49 -10.01
N ASN A 69 -6.26 11.88 -9.76
CA ASN A 69 -7.56 12.52 -9.54
C ASN A 69 -7.82 12.87 -8.06
N PHE A 70 -6.80 12.91 -7.22
CA PHE A 70 -6.99 13.01 -5.77
C PHE A 70 -7.67 14.31 -5.33
N LYS A 71 -8.71 14.16 -4.51
CA LYS A 71 -9.41 15.25 -3.84
C LYS A 71 -9.93 14.75 -2.50
N VAL A 72 -9.76 15.56 -1.46
CA VAL A 72 -10.35 15.29 -0.15
C VAL A 72 -11.85 15.57 -0.22
N THR A 73 -12.64 14.62 0.24
CA THR A 73 -14.10 14.69 0.36
C THR A 73 -14.53 14.11 1.71
N ASP A 74 -15.80 14.34 2.08
CA ASP A 74 -16.37 13.77 3.29
C ASP A 74 -16.60 12.25 3.17
N TRP A 75 -16.73 11.73 1.94
CA TRP A 75 -16.85 10.30 1.64
C TRP A 75 -15.48 9.63 1.67
N LYS A 76 -14.97 9.42 2.89
CA LYS A 76 -13.65 8.88 3.17
C LYS A 76 -13.72 7.53 3.89
N LEU A 77 -12.89 6.59 3.44
CA LEU A 77 -12.55 5.37 4.15
C LEU A 77 -11.05 5.37 4.48
N SER A 78 -10.68 4.94 5.68
CA SER A 78 -9.29 4.99 6.16
C SER A 78 -8.93 3.80 7.04
N ALA A 79 -7.70 3.31 6.87
CA ALA A 79 -7.08 2.31 7.73
C ALA A 79 -5.69 2.79 8.20
N PRO A 80 -5.31 2.55 9.46
CA PRO A 80 -3.99 2.90 9.95
C PRO A 80 -2.92 2.02 9.28
N LEU A 81 -1.85 2.65 8.79
CA LEU A 81 -0.67 1.96 8.29
C LEU A 81 0.28 1.74 9.46
N ARG A 82 0.50 0.47 9.84
CA ARG A 82 1.38 0.09 10.94
C ARG A 82 2.65 -0.58 10.44
N VAL A 83 3.79 -0.17 10.99
CA VAL A 83 5.12 -0.75 10.75
C VAL A 83 5.72 -1.08 12.11
N HIS A 84 6.07 -2.34 12.33
CA HIS A 84 6.46 -2.88 13.64
C HIS A 84 5.44 -2.57 14.74
N GLU A 85 4.16 -2.77 14.44
CA GLU A 85 3.01 -2.46 15.30
C GLU A 85 2.81 -0.97 15.66
N GLN A 86 3.71 -0.09 15.23
CA GLN A 86 3.60 1.35 15.42
C GLN A 86 2.88 2.00 14.25
N GLU A 87 2.03 2.98 14.55
CA GLU A 87 1.35 3.75 13.52
C GLU A 87 2.36 4.65 12.77
N ALA A 88 2.56 4.35 11.49
CA ALA A 88 3.50 5.03 10.61
C ALA A 88 2.81 5.92 9.57
N GLY A 89 1.47 5.91 9.53
CA GLY A 89 0.65 6.73 8.65
C GLY A 89 -0.71 6.10 8.38
N SER A 90 -1.24 6.29 7.17
CA SER A 90 -2.58 5.81 6.80
C SER A 90 -2.68 5.37 5.34
N VAL A 91 -3.61 4.45 5.07
CA VAL A 91 -4.11 4.13 3.74
C VAL A 91 -5.55 4.59 3.66
N GLU A 92 -5.88 5.36 2.63
CA GLU A 92 -7.14 6.07 2.52
C GLU A 92 -7.73 5.96 1.11
N ALA A 93 -9.05 5.88 1.04
CA ALA A 93 -9.83 5.90 -0.18
C ALA A 93 -10.96 6.93 -0.06
N TYR A 94 -11.29 7.60 -1.15
CA TYR A 94 -12.33 8.63 -1.20
C TYR A 94 -13.23 8.43 -2.41
N TYR A 95 -14.52 8.68 -2.25
CA TYR A 95 -15.41 8.94 -3.38
C TYR A 95 -15.43 10.44 -3.71
N LEU A 96 -15.41 10.78 -4.99
CA LEU A 96 -15.37 12.15 -5.50
C LEU A 96 -16.76 12.79 -5.63
N GLU A 97 -17.80 11.96 -5.60
CA GLU A 97 -19.21 12.31 -5.76
C GLU A 97 -20.04 11.58 -4.69
N GLU A 98 -21.23 12.11 -4.42
CA GLU A 98 -22.17 11.47 -3.51
C GLU A 98 -22.64 10.14 -4.11
N THR A 99 -22.56 9.07 -3.32
CA THR A 99 -23.10 7.77 -3.68
C THR A 99 -24.16 7.35 -2.66
N PRO A 100 -25.09 6.44 -3.03
CA PRO A 100 -26.11 5.95 -2.12
C PRO A 100 -25.51 5.38 -0.82
N GLU A 101 -26.20 5.59 0.29
CA GLU A 101 -25.81 4.97 1.56
C GLU A 101 -25.85 3.43 1.45
N CYS A 102 -24.80 2.81 1.97
CA CYS A 102 -24.50 1.39 2.02
C CYS A 102 -24.28 0.97 3.48
N ASP A 103 -23.23 0.19 3.77
CA ASP A 103 -22.95 -0.31 5.13
C ASP A 103 -22.12 0.66 5.98
N GLU A 104 -21.13 1.34 5.39
CA GLU A 104 -20.17 2.24 6.05
C GLU A 104 -20.28 3.64 5.44
N GLY A 105 -21.48 4.23 5.55
CA GLY A 105 -21.86 5.39 4.74
C GLY A 105 -21.90 4.99 3.27
N SER A 106 -21.15 5.66 2.41
CA SER A 106 -21.08 5.37 0.97
C SER A 106 -20.33 4.08 0.58
N PHE A 107 -19.72 3.37 1.53
CA PHE A 107 -18.84 2.21 1.29
C PHE A 107 -19.45 0.87 1.71
N LEU A 108 -18.98 -0.21 1.09
CA LEU A 108 -19.32 -1.60 1.43
C LEU A 108 -18.42 -2.14 2.56
N LYS A 109 -18.90 -3.15 3.30
CA LYS A 109 -18.10 -3.87 4.31
C LYS A 109 -16.87 -4.55 3.71
N GLU A 110 -16.98 -5.01 2.48
CA GLU A 110 -15.90 -5.60 1.71
C GLU A 110 -14.79 -4.58 1.45
N GLU A 111 -15.14 -3.33 1.13
CA GLU A 111 -14.17 -2.23 0.93
C GLU A 111 -13.45 -1.88 2.23
N ARG A 112 -14.19 -1.86 3.36
CA ARG A 112 -13.62 -1.70 4.70
C ARG A 112 -12.62 -2.81 5.03
N SER A 113 -12.97 -4.05 4.71
CA SER A 113 -12.10 -5.20 4.94
C SER A 113 -10.87 -5.16 4.03
N LEU A 114 -11.05 -4.76 2.76
CA LEU A 114 -9.98 -4.66 1.78
C LEU A 114 -8.96 -3.59 2.15
N ILE A 115 -9.39 -2.37 2.51
CA ILE A 115 -8.45 -1.30 2.87
C ILE A 115 -7.65 -1.65 4.13
N GLN A 116 -8.26 -2.37 5.08
CA GLN A 116 -7.56 -2.87 6.26
C GLN A 116 -6.51 -3.92 5.88
N ALA A 117 -6.89 -4.92 5.08
CA ALA A 117 -5.95 -5.94 4.60
C ALA A 117 -4.81 -5.33 3.77
N LEU A 118 -5.10 -4.30 2.97
CA LEU A 118 -4.12 -3.57 2.18
C LEU A 118 -3.12 -2.83 3.09
N ALA A 119 -3.59 -2.12 4.10
CA ALA A 119 -2.76 -1.41 5.07
C ALA A 119 -1.87 -2.38 5.87
N GLU A 120 -2.43 -3.49 6.36
CA GLU A 120 -1.68 -4.51 7.11
C GLU A 120 -0.58 -5.14 6.25
N ARG A 121 -0.89 -5.50 4.99
CA ARG A 121 0.08 -6.14 4.10
C ARG A 121 1.15 -5.16 3.65
N LEU A 122 0.77 -3.92 3.35
CA LEU A 122 1.71 -2.86 3.02
C LEU A 122 2.67 -2.60 4.18
N GLY A 123 2.17 -2.55 5.42
CA GLY A 123 2.99 -2.44 6.62
C GLY A 123 4.11 -3.48 6.68
N ARG A 124 3.78 -4.77 6.51
CA ARG A 124 4.77 -5.86 6.48
C ARG A 124 5.78 -5.73 5.33
N ILE A 125 5.36 -5.23 4.18
CA ILE A 125 6.26 -4.99 3.04
C ILE A 125 7.24 -3.86 3.37
N ILE A 126 6.77 -2.80 4.02
CA ILE A 126 7.61 -1.69 4.47
C ILE A 126 8.65 -2.18 5.48
N GLU A 127 8.23 -2.93 6.50
CA GLU A 127 9.14 -3.53 7.49
C GLU A 127 10.28 -4.30 6.81
N ARG A 128 9.92 -5.18 5.87
CA ARG A 128 10.90 -5.96 5.12
C ARG A 128 11.86 -5.08 4.31
N LYS A 129 11.34 -4.08 3.59
CA LYS A 129 12.15 -3.18 2.76
C LYS A 129 13.12 -2.35 3.59
N VAL A 130 12.67 -1.83 4.73
CA VAL A 130 13.52 -1.08 5.66
C VAL A 130 14.62 -1.96 6.24
N ALA A 131 14.31 -3.21 6.61
CA ALA A 131 15.30 -4.16 7.09
C ALA A 131 16.34 -4.52 6.02
N GLU A 132 15.90 -4.76 4.77
CA GLU A 132 16.79 -5.01 3.62
C GLU A 132 17.76 -3.84 3.39
N GLU A 133 17.25 -2.60 3.38
CA GLU A 133 18.09 -1.40 3.22
C GLU A 133 19.09 -1.21 4.35
N GLN A 134 18.70 -1.48 5.60
CA GLN A 134 19.60 -1.40 6.76
C GLN A 134 20.71 -2.45 6.68
N LEU A 135 20.38 -3.69 6.32
CA LEU A 135 21.37 -4.75 6.12
C LEU A 135 22.35 -4.38 5.00
N GLN A 136 21.86 -3.82 3.89
CA GLN A 136 22.71 -3.39 2.77
C GLN A 136 23.67 -2.28 3.19
N LYS A 137 23.19 -1.25 3.91
CA LYS A 137 24.02 -0.15 4.42
C LYS A 137 25.09 -0.65 5.39
N ASN A 138 24.72 -1.54 6.32
CA ASN A 138 25.66 -2.11 7.29
C ASN A 138 26.75 -2.94 6.59
N ASN A 139 26.38 -3.77 5.61
CA ASN A 139 27.33 -4.56 4.83
C ASN A 139 28.29 -3.68 4.01
N GLN A 140 27.80 -2.58 3.43
CA GLN A 140 28.65 -1.61 2.73
C GLN A 140 29.67 -0.96 3.68
N ALA A 141 29.20 -0.46 4.83
CA ALA A 141 30.08 0.16 5.83
C ALA A 141 31.13 -0.81 6.39
N LEU A 142 30.76 -2.08 6.62
CA LEU A 142 31.70 -3.13 7.01
C LEU A 142 32.74 -3.39 5.91
N GLY A 143 32.30 -3.48 4.66
CA GLY A 143 33.18 -3.68 3.51
C GLY A 143 34.19 -2.55 3.33
N GLU A 144 33.82 -1.31 3.57
CA GLU A 144 34.72 -0.15 3.54
C GLU A 144 35.80 -0.24 4.63
N ARG A 145 35.41 -0.55 5.87
CA ARG A 145 36.36 -0.71 6.99
C ARG A 145 37.33 -1.87 6.79
N VAL A 146 36.88 -2.98 6.20
CA VAL A 146 37.75 -4.12 5.84
C VAL A 146 38.77 -3.70 4.78
N LYS A 147 38.38 -2.88 3.78
CA LYS A 147 39.31 -2.35 2.78
C LYS A 147 40.36 -1.43 3.41
N GLU A 148 39.95 -0.56 4.33
CA GLU A 148 40.87 0.32 5.07
C GLU A 148 41.91 -0.49 5.86
N LEU A 149 41.46 -1.50 6.63
CA LEU A 149 42.36 -2.39 7.37
C LEU A 149 43.31 -3.14 6.42
N ASN A 150 42.81 -3.72 5.33
CA ASN A 150 43.68 -4.41 4.36
C ASN A 150 44.71 -3.48 3.73
N CYS A 151 44.38 -2.21 3.48
CA CYS A 151 45.33 -1.22 2.99
C CYS A 151 46.40 -0.89 4.05
N LEU A 152 46.02 -0.82 5.33
CA LEU A 152 46.93 -0.57 6.45
C LEU A 152 47.89 -1.75 6.74
N TYR A 153 47.45 -2.98 6.54
CA TYR A 153 48.25 -4.20 6.78
C TYR A 153 49.03 -4.69 5.54
N GLN A 154 48.97 -3.97 4.42
CA GLN A 154 49.80 -4.22 3.21
C GLN A 154 51.06 -3.33 3.13
N LEU A 155 51.40 -2.62 4.21
CA LEU A 155 52.70 -1.96 4.45
C LEU A 155 53.57 -2.83 5.38
#